data_AF-A0A392R2F0-F1
#
_entry.id   AF-A0A392R2F0-F1
#
_cell.length_a   1.000
_cell.length_b   1.000
_cell.length_c   1.000
_cell.angle_alpha   90.00
_cell.angle_beta   90.00
_cell.angle_gamma   90.00
#
_symmetry.space_group_name_H-M   'P 1'
#
loop_
_entity.id
_entity.type
_entity.pdbx_description
1 polymer ?
#
loop_
_entity_poly.entity_id
_entity_poly.type
_entity_poly.pdbx_seq_one_letter_code
_entity_poly.pdbx_strand_id
1 'polypeptide(L)'
;MASGSGSVPMGTYGNGAFPDNLPILNVNNYDSWCKQMKVMFGFQDVWDLVQGGVEPVTESSSDAQKAIYKELKKKDYKALFIIHQC
;
A
#
# COMPACT_ATOMS: atom_id res chain seq x y z
N MET A 1 -6.11 35.61 -1.92
CA MET A 1 -5.75 34.67 -0.84
C MET A 1 -6.89 33.68 -0.69
N ALA A 2 -6.62 32.39 -0.85
CA ALA A 2 -7.38 31.28 -0.24
C ALA A 2 -6.67 29.97 -0.62
N SER A 3 -5.60 29.66 0.11
CA SER A 3 -5.06 28.30 0.17
C SER A 3 -6.12 27.41 0.80
N GLY A 4 -6.80 26.61 -0.01
CA GLY A 4 -7.63 25.53 0.47
C GLY A 4 -6.75 24.39 0.96
N SER A 5 -6.30 24.46 2.20
CA SER A 5 -5.76 23.31 2.92
C SER A 5 -6.89 22.30 3.11
N GLY A 6 -7.00 21.35 2.19
CA GLY A 6 -7.85 20.17 2.35
C GLY A 6 -7.25 19.27 3.42
N SER A 7 -7.70 19.42 4.66
CA SER A 7 -7.45 18.45 5.72
C SER A 7 -8.13 17.14 5.34
N VAL A 8 -7.33 16.13 4.96
CA VAL A 8 -7.84 14.79 4.67
C VAL A 8 -8.26 14.16 6.01
N PRO A 9 -9.52 13.74 6.18
CA PRO A 9 -9.95 13.07 7.39
C PRO A 9 -9.21 11.74 7.49
N MET A 10 -8.44 11.57 8.55
CA MET A 10 -7.76 10.32 8.86
C MET A 10 -8.83 9.29 9.25
N GLY A 11 -9.35 8.59 8.25
CA GLY A 11 -10.36 7.55 8.41
C GLY A 11 -9.88 6.47 9.39
N THR A 12 -10.77 6.03 10.26
CA THR A 12 -10.53 4.98 11.24
C THR A 12 -10.06 3.70 10.54
N TYR A 13 -8.76 3.38 10.66
CA TYR A 13 -8.17 2.16 10.09
C TYR A 13 -8.58 0.93 10.92
N GLY A 14 -9.82 0.48 10.73
CA GLY A 14 -10.29 -0.81 11.22
C GLY A 14 -9.96 -1.91 10.21
N ASN A 15 -9.16 -2.90 10.64
CA ASN A 15 -9.03 -4.23 10.02
C ASN A 15 -8.62 -4.28 8.54
N GLY A 16 -7.35 -4.02 8.22
CA GLY A 16 -6.70 -4.50 6.98
C GLY A 16 -7.30 -4.03 5.63
N ALA A 17 -8.26 -3.11 5.69
CA ALA A 17 -8.84 -2.44 4.55
C ALA A 17 -8.12 -1.12 4.34
N PHE A 18 -7.82 -0.81 3.08
CA PHE A 18 -7.30 0.51 2.72
C PHE A 18 -8.44 1.52 2.83
N PRO A 19 -8.15 2.77 3.24
CA PRO A 19 -9.19 3.77 3.34
C PRO A 19 -9.83 4.00 1.96
N ASP A 20 -11.16 4.06 1.87
CA ASP A 20 -11.85 4.31 0.59
C ASP A 20 -11.55 5.72 0.01
N ASN A 21 -10.97 6.60 0.81
CA ASN A 21 -10.63 7.99 0.45
C ASN A 21 -9.12 8.17 0.23
N LEU A 22 -8.51 7.34 -0.63
CA LEU A 22 -7.11 7.54 -0.99
C LEU A 22 -6.96 8.76 -1.92
N PRO A 23 -5.88 9.55 -1.76
CA PRO A 23 -5.61 10.67 -2.64
C PRO A 23 -5.36 10.15 -4.06
N ILE A 24 -6.02 10.72 -5.07
CA ILE A 24 -5.73 10.45 -6.48
C ILE A 24 -4.42 11.16 -6.86
N LEU A 25 -3.52 10.44 -7.50
CA LEU A 25 -2.25 10.94 -8.00
C LEU A 25 -2.49 11.92 -9.14
N ASN A 26 -1.88 13.09 -9.00
CA ASN A 26 -1.88 14.15 -9.98
C ASN A 26 -0.44 14.70 -10.10
N VAL A 27 -0.07 15.21 -11.27
CA VAL A 27 1.24 15.83 -11.52
C VAL A 27 1.59 16.90 -10.49
N ASN A 28 0.58 17.60 -9.94
CA ASN A 28 0.75 18.67 -8.96
C ASN A 28 0.78 18.21 -7.49
N ASN A 29 0.45 16.95 -7.18
CA ASN A 29 0.36 16.46 -5.79
C ASN A 29 1.28 15.28 -5.48
N TYR A 30 2.17 14.89 -6.41
CA TYR A 30 3.06 13.73 -6.30
C TYR A 30 3.76 13.63 -4.94
N ASP A 31 4.39 14.72 -4.45
CA ASP A 31 5.10 14.70 -3.17
C ASP A 31 4.19 14.42 -1.96
N SER A 32 2.98 14.99 -1.96
CA SER A 32 2.01 14.78 -0.88
C SER A 32 1.42 13.37 -0.95
N TRP A 33 1.13 12.91 -2.18
CA TRP A 33 0.63 11.58 -2.46
C TRP A 33 1.63 10.51 -2.03
N CYS A 34 2.90 10.64 -2.41
CA CYS A 34 3.97 9.72 -2.02
C CYS A 34 4.13 9.63 -0.50
N LYS A 35 4.05 10.75 0.23
CA LYS A 35 4.11 10.75 1.70
C LYS A 35 2.94 9.98 2.31
N GLN A 36 1.72 10.18 1.80
CA GLN A 36 0.54 9.48 2.30
C GLN A 36 0.57 7.98 1.98
N MET A 37 0.95 7.60 0.76
CA MET A 37 1.08 6.19 0.39
C MET A 37 2.18 5.49 1.19
N LYS A 38 3.31 6.16 1.45
CA LYS A 38 4.37 5.60 2.29
C LYS A 38 3.91 5.33 3.71
N VAL A 39 3.14 6.25 4.32
CA VAL A 39 2.59 6.06 5.67
C VAL A 39 1.55 4.94 5.68
N MET A 40 0.68 4.88 4.67
CA MET A 40 -0.37 3.85 4.58
C MET A 40 0.20 2.45 4.34
N PHE A 41 1.15 2.30 3.42
CA PHE A 41 1.82 1.02 3.18
C PHE A 41 2.73 0.62 4.33
N GLY A 42 3.36 1.58 5.01
CA GLY A 42 4.11 1.34 6.24
C GLY A 42 3.21 0.86 7.38
N PHE A 43 2.01 1.43 7.54
CA PHE A 43 1.05 1.00 8.55
C PHE A 43 0.55 -0.44 8.33
N GLN A 44 0.41 -0.86 7.07
CA GLN A 44 0.02 -2.23 6.74
C GLN A 44 1.20 -3.22 6.69
N ASP A 45 2.41 -2.75 6.98
CA ASP A 45 3.65 -3.54 6.90
C ASP A 45 3.83 -4.18 5.51
N VAL A 46 3.47 -3.43 4.46
CA VAL A 46 3.59 -3.84 3.05
C VAL A 46 4.53 -2.94 2.25
N TRP A 47 5.07 -1.87 2.86
CA TRP A 47 5.99 -0.97 2.16
C TRP A 47 7.22 -1.70 1.61
N ASP A 48 7.85 -2.55 2.43
CA ASP A 48 9.01 -3.33 2.01
C ASP A 48 8.65 -4.37 0.93
N LEU A 49 7.43 -4.92 0.96
CA LEU A 49 6.92 -5.81 -0.09
C LEU A 49 6.75 -5.07 -1.42
N VAL A 50 6.16 -3.87 -1.41
CA VAL A 50 5.93 -3.08 -2.62
C VAL A 50 7.25 -2.59 -3.21
N GLN A 51 8.21 -2.23 -2.36
CA GLN A 51 9.50 -1.69 -2.79
C GLN A 51 10.48 -2.80 -3.23
N GLY A 52 10.52 -3.92 -2.50
CA GLY A 52 11.47 -5.03 -2.70
C GLY A 52 10.90 -6.23 -3.45
N GLY A 53 9.58 -6.30 -3.61
CA GLY A 53 8.88 -7.48 -4.13
C GLY A 53 8.79 -8.61 -3.10
N VAL A 54 8.05 -9.65 -3.47
CA VAL A 54 7.97 -10.89 -2.67
C VAL A 54 8.98 -11.89 -3.22
N GLU A 55 9.92 -12.33 -2.38
CA GLU A 55 10.93 -13.30 -2.80
C GLU A 55 10.29 -14.63 -3.24
N PRO A 56 10.72 -15.19 -4.38
CA PRO A 56 10.17 -16.43 -4.89
C PRO A 56 10.57 -17.60 -3.99
N VAL A 57 9.56 -18.34 -3.55
CA VAL A 57 9.75 -19.59 -2.81
C VAL A 57 10.26 -20.68 -3.76
N THR A 58 11.33 -21.38 -3.36
CA THR A 58 11.94 -22.44 -4.16
C THR A 58 11.13 -23.74 -4.07
N GLU A 59 11.30 -24.66 -5.01
CA GLU A 59 10.53 -25.92 -5.04
C GLU A 59 10.74 -26.79 -3.78
N SER A 60 11.90 -26.63 -3.14
CA SER A 60 12.30 -27.28 -1.88
C SER A 60 11.67 -26.69 -0.61
N SER A 61 10.91 -25.60 -0.71
CA SER A 61 10.33 -24.94 0.44
C SER A 61 9.09 -25.63 0.97
N SER A 62 8.90 -25.56 2.30
CA SER A 62 7.77 -26.17 3.01
C SER A 62 6.42 -25.61 2.54
N ASP A 63 5.34 -26.38 2.66
CA ASP A 63 3.97 -25.93 2.40
C ASP A 63 3.60 -24.68 3.23
N ALA A 64 4.16 -24.54 4.44
CA ALA A 64 4.00 -23.34 5.25
C ALA A 64 4.62 -22.09 4.60
N GLN A 65 5.82 -22.22 4.00
CA GLN A 65 6.47 -21.12 3.29
C GLN A 65 5.71 -20.77 1.99
N LYS A 66 5.19 -21.77 1.28
CA LYS A 66 4.35 -21.55 0.10
C LYS A 66 3.04 -20.83 0.44
N ALA A 67 2.44 -21.13 1.59
CA ALA A 67 1.24 -20.45 2.09
C ALA A 67 1.54 -18.99 2.45
N ILE A 68 2.63 -18.73 3.19
CA ILE A 68 3.08 -17.37 3.54
C ILE A 68 3.35 -16.57 2.26
N TYR A 69 4.06 -17.13 1.29
CA TYR A 69 4.34 -16.47 0.02
C TYR A 69 3.08 -16.08 -0.75
N LYS A 70 2.07 -16.96 -0.81
CA LYS A 70 0.79 -16.62 -1.45
C LYS A 70 0.11 -15.43 -0.77
N GLU A 71 0.14 -15.36 0.56
CA GLU A 71 -0.43 -14.24 1.31
C GLU A 71 0.38 -12.94 1.11
N LEU A 72 1.71 -13.01 1.13
CA LEU A 72 2.57 -11.86 0.83
C LEU A 72 2.32 -11.36 -0.60
N LYS A 73 2.21 -12.25 -1.59
CA LYS A 73 1.89 -11.87 -2.97
C LYS A 73 0.54 -11.19 -3.11
N LYS A 74 -0.48 -11.66 -2.38
CA LYS A 74 -1.80 -11.00 -2.38
C LYS A 74 -1.72 -9.59 -1.81
N LYS A 75 -0.97 -9.40 -0.72
CA LYS A 75 -0.75 -8.08 -0.12
C LYS A 75 -0.02 -7.13 -1.07
N ASP A 76 1.04 -7.62 -1.72
CA ASP A 76 1.81 -6.87 -2.72
C ASP A 76 0.94 -6.42 -3.90
N TYR A 77 0.20 -7.34 -4.51
CA TYR A 77 -0.73 -6.98 -5.60
C TYR A 77 -1.83 -6.02 -5.17
N LYS A 78 -2.35 -6.16 -3.95
CA LYS A 78 -3.38 -5.25 -3.42
C LYS A 78 -2.82 -3.83 -3.27
N ALA A 79 -1.57 -3.71 -2.83
CA ALA A 79 -0.89 -2.43 -2.72
C ALA A 79 -0.56 -1.81 -4.10
N LEU A 80 -0.08 -2.62 -5.06
CA LEU A 80 0.14 -2.18 -6.44
C LEU A 80 -1.15 -1.74 -7.13
N PHE A 81 -2.26 -2.43 -6.88
CA PHE A 81 -3.57 -2.04 -7.41
C PHE A 81 -3.98 -0.64 -6.91
N ILE A 82 -3.68 -0.32 -5.65
CA ILE A 82 -3.96 1.00 -5.09
C ILE A 82 -3.11 2.09 -5.71
N ILE A 83 -1.82 1.83 -5.91
CA ILE A 83 -0.93 2.75 -6.62
C ILE A 83 -1.44 3.03 -8.04
N HIS A 84 -2.03 2.02 -8.69
CA HIS A 84 -2.59 2.17 -10.04
C HIS A 84 -3.93 2.94 -10.07
N GLN A 85 -4.77 2.75 -9.05
CA GLN A 85 -6.09 3.40 -8.96
C GLN A 85 -6.05 4.84 -8.46
N CYS A 86 -4.95 5.23 -7.82
CA CYS A 86 -4.73 6.60 -7.39
C CYS A 86 -3.97 7.34 -8.47
#